data_AF-A0A972F9L7-F1
#
_entry.id   AF-A0A972F9L7-F1
#
_cell.length_a   1.000
_cell.length_b   1.000
_cell.length_c   1.000
_cell.angle_alpha   90.00
_cell.angle_beta   90.00
_cell.angle_gamma   90.00
#
_symmetry.space_group_name_H-M   'P 1'
#
loop_
_entity.id
_entity.type
_entity.pdbx_description
1 polymer ?
#
loop_
_entity_poly.entity_id
_entity_poly.type
_entity_poly.pdbx_seq_one_letter_code
_entity_poly.pdbx_strand_id
1 'polypeptide(L)'
;MKALIYKDFVSAKSTYLFVLVMMVALLVYVTYHGVMVIIPFLFVFMPAIINSVSFGNEVKSNFPKFAFATPISRKVYVASKYVLTNLFATLALISGIILFYHEYKNWNLALMVGAVSFAVTIIFSSI
;
A
#
# COMPACT_ATOMS: atom_id res chain seq x y z
N MET A 1 -4.95 2.27 -18.70
CA MET A 1 -4.50 2.01 -17.31
C MET A 1 -3.28 1.10 -17.23
N LYS A 2 -3.24 -0.05 -17.93
CA LYS A 2 -2.11 -1.01 -17.86
C LYS A 2 -0.72 -0.37 -18.04
N ALA A 3 -0.57 0.53 -19.03
CA ALA A 3 0.69 1.22 -19.28
C ALA A 3 1.14 2.15 -18.14
N LEU A 4 0.20 2.84 -17.46
CA LEU A 4 0.51 3.70 -16.31
C LEU A 4 0.98 2.87 -15.11
N ILE A 5 0.28 1.77 -14.84
CA ILE A 5 0.66 0.83 -13.77
C ILE A 5 2.04 0.23 -14.06
N TYR A 6 2.28 -0.22 -15.30
CA TYR A 6 3.56 -0.77 -15.70
C TYR A 6 4.70 0.24 -15.54
N LYS A 7 4.48 1.50 -15.95
CA LYS A 7 5.44 2.58 -15.75
C LYS A 7 5.78 2.75 -14.27
N ASP A 8 4.79 2.75 -13.40
CA ASP A 8 5.01 2.91 -11.95
C ASP A 8 5.79 1.73 -11.36
N PHE A 9 5.55 0.51 -11.83
CA PHE A 9 6.35 -0.67 -11.46
C PHE A 9 7.81 -0.57 -11.91
N VAL A 10 8.07 -0.13 -13.14
CA VAL A 10 9.42 -0.01 -13.68
C VAL A 10 10.18 1.14 -13.01
N SER A 11 9.53 2.30 -12.83
CA SER A 11 10.11 3.49 -12.22
C SER A 11 10.53 3.27 -10.76
N ALA A 12 9.75 2.49 -10.01
CA ALA A 12 10.02 2.22 -8.60
C ALA A 12 10.56 0.80 -8.33
N LYS A 13 11.05 0.07 -9.35
CA LYS A 13 11.51 -1.32 -9.22
C LYS A 13 12.51 -1.52 -8.08
N SER A 14 13.53 -0.66 -7.96
CA SER A 14 14.54 -0.74 -6.90
C SER A 14 13.91 -0.54 -5.52
N THR A 15 13.00 0.43 -5.41
CA THR A 15 12.34 0.75 -4.15
C THR A 15 11.37 -0.33 -3.72
N TYR A 16 10.61 -0.92 -4.66
CA TYR A 16 9.76 -2.08 -4.36
C TYR A 16 10.55 -3.26 -3.83
N LEU A 17 11.72 -3.54 -4.42
CA LEU A 17 12.57 -4.63 -4.00
C LEU A 17 13.10 -4.39 -2.58
N PHE A 18 13.56 -3.17 -2.30
CA PHE A 18 14.00 -2.77 -0.96
C PHE A 18 12.88 -2.87 0.08
N VAL A 19 11.69 -2.36 -0.25
CA VAL A 19 10.50 -2.43 0.60
C VAL A 19 10.09 -3.88 0.88
N LEU A 20 10.16 -4.75 -0.12
CA LEU A 20 9.86 -6.19 0.03
C LEU A 20 10.86 -6.85 0.97
N VAL A 21 12.16 -6.59 0.81
CA VAL A 21 13.20 -7.13 1.71
C VAL A 21 12.97 -6.67 3.15
N MET A 22 12.66 -5.38 3.34
CA MET A 22 12.32 -4.84 4.65
C MET A 22 11.07 -5.50 5.25
N MET A 23 10.03 -5.78 4.45
CA MET A 23 8.86 -6.52 4.95
C MET A 23 9.22 -7.90 5.44
N VAL A 24 9.99 -8.65 4.65
CA VAL A 24 10.36 -10.02 5.01
C VAL A 24 11.18 -10.00 6.30
N ALA A 25 12.13 -9.08 6.43
CA ALA A 25 12.92 -8.92 7.65
C ALA A 25 12.04 -8.61 8.87
N LEU A 26 11.10 -7.66 8.73
CA LEU A 26 10.16 -7.30 9.79
C LEU A 26 9.20 -8.44 10.14
N LEU A 27 8.69 -9.17 9.14
CA LEU A 27 7.83 -10.34 9.37
C LEU A 27 8.57 -11.42 10.17
N VAL A 28 9.81 -11.74 9.82
CA VAL A 28 10.64 -12.71 10.56
C VAL A 28 10.90 -12.24 11.99
N TYR A 29 11.18 -10.96 12.18
CA TYR A 29 11.37 -10.39 13.52
C TYR A 29 10.11 -10.49 14.37
N VAL A 30 8.96 -10.10 13.80
CA VAL A 30 7.67 -10.09 14.49
C VAL A 30 7.20 -11.50 14.84
N THR A 31 7.41 -12.48 13.96
CA THR A 31 7.07 -13.88 14.23
C THR A 31 7.98 -14.48 15.31
N TYR A 32 9.27 -14.13 15.33
CA TYR A 32 10.20 -14.59 16.35
C TYR A 32 9.85 -14.05 17.75
N HIS A 33 9.43 -12.78 17.84
CA HIS A 33 9.01 -12.17 19.10
C HIS A 33 7.56 -12.45 19.50
N GLY A 34 6.80 -13.16 18.66
CA GLY A 34 5.41 -13.55 18.93
C GLY A 34 4.39 -12.40 18.88
N VAL A 35 4.76 -11.21 18.41
CA VAL A 35 3.87 -10.01 18.41
C VAL A 35 3.14 -9.87 17.08
N MET A 36 2.37 -10.90 16.69
CA MET A 36 1.74 -10.98 15.36
C MET A 36 0.74 -9.86 15.07
N VAL A 37 0.21 -9.24 16.12
CA VAL A 37 -0.67 -8.06 16.12
C VAL A 37 -0.14 -6.87 15.29
N ILE A 38 1.18 -6.75 15.09
CA ILE A 38 1.80 -5.62 14.37
C ILE A 38 1.70 -5.76 12.84
N ILE A 39 1.54 -6.98 12.32
CA ILE A 39 1.60 -7.27 10.87
C ILE A 39 0.60 -6.45 10.04
N PRO A 40 -0.68 -6.26 10.45
CA PRO A 40 -1.64 -5.46 9.68
C PRO A 40 -1.18 -4.01 9.51
N PHE A 41 -0.55 -3.44 10.54
CA PHE A 41 -0.01 -2.07 10.52
C PHE A 41 1.17 -1.92 9.57
N LEU A 42 1.95 -2.98 9.30
CA LEU A 42 3.01 -2.93 8.30
C LEU A 42 2.45 -2.69 6.89
N PHE A 43 1.29 -3.29 6.58
CA PHE A 43 0.64 -3.08 5.27
C PHE A 43 0.08 -1.66 5.11
N VAL A 44 -0.28 -0.99 6.22
CA VAL A 44 -0.79 0.38 6.21
C VAL A 44 0.24 1.39 5.68
N PHE A 45 1.51 1.23 6.06
CA PHE A 45 2.57 2.17 5.66
C PHE A 45 3.02 2.00 4.20
N MET A 46 2.72 0.86 3.57
CA MET A 46 3.25 0.56 2.23
C MET A 46 2.75 1.47 1.12
N PRO A 47 1.44 1.75 1.02
CA PRO A 47 0.94 2.69 0.04
C PRO A 47 1.55 4.08 0.15
N ALA A 48 1.82 4.56 1.37
CA ALA A 48 2.44 5.87 1.57
C ALA A 48 3.86 5.93 0.99
N ILE A 49 4.68 4.90 1.23
CA ILE A 49 6.05 4.82 0.68
C ILE A 49 6.01 4.72 -0.85
N ILE A 50 5.12 3.88 -1.38
CA ILE A 50 5.03 3.65 -2.83
C ILE A 50 4.51 4.89 -3.56
N ASN A 51 3.45 5.52 -3.04
CA ASN A 51 2.88 6.73 -3.62
C ASN A 51 3.87 7.89 -3.56
N SER A 52 4.57 8.09 -2.43
CA SER A 52 5.55 9.16 -2.29
C SER A 52 6.69 9.04 -3.30
N VAL A 53 7.18 7.82 -3.57
CA VAL A 53 8.21 7.56 -4.58
C VAL A 53 7.66 7.79 -6.00
N SER A 54 6.44 7.31 -6.26
CA SER A 54 5.77 7.47 -7.56
C SER A 54 5.56 8.95 -7.90
N PHE A 55 5.00 9.73 -6.98
CA PHE A 55 4.80 11.16 -7.14
C PHE A 55 6.13 11.93 -7.16
N GLY A 56 7.10 11.55 -6.33
CA GLY A 56 8.43 12.17 -6.31
C GLY A 56 9.15 12.06 -7.64
N ASN A 57 9.09 10.90 -8.30
CA ASN A 57 9.67 10.72 -9.64
C ASN A 57 8.91 11.52 -10.71
N GLU A 58 7.59 11.62 -10.61
CA GLU A 58 6.76 12.37 -11.57
C GLU A 58 6.95 13.89 -11.51
N VAL A 59 7.16 14.43 -10.31
CA VAL A 59 7.46 15.86 -10.11
C VAL A 59 8.80 16.19 -10.77
N LYS A 60 9.83 15.35 -10.56
CA LYS A 60 11.16 15.55 -11.17
C LYS A 60 11.09 15.55 -12.70
N SER A 61 10.30 14.66 -13.30
CA SER A 61 10.23 14.52 -14.76
C SER A 61 9.12 15.35 -15.42
N ASN A 62 8.35 16.14 -14.66
CA ASN A 62 7.15 16.84 -15.14
C ASN A 62 6.18 15.93 -15.93
N PHE A 63 6.11 14.65 -15.57
CA PHE A 63 5.37 13.63 -16.32
C PHE A 63 3.89 13.97 -16.58
N PRO A 64 3.13 14.57 -15.64
CA PRO A 64 1.73 14.89 -15.87
C PRO A 64 1.49 15.76 -17.11
N LYS A 65 2.40 16.69 -17.43
CA LYS A 65 2.28 17.58 -18.59
C LYS A 65 2.31 16.80 -19.91
N PHE A 66 3.18 15.80 -19.99
CA PHE A 66 3.29 14.92 -21.16
C PHE A 66 2.14 13.90 -21.20
N ALA A 67 1.72 13.37 -20.06
CA ALA A 67 0.62 12.42 -19.99
C ALA A 67 -0.71 13.02 -20.46
N PHE A 68 -1.00 14.28 -20.11
CA PHE A 68 -2.23 14.96 -20.53
C PHE A 68 -2.20 15.53 -21.95
N ALA A 69 -1.04 15.52 -22.62
CA ALA A 69 -0.96 15.78 -24.06
C ALA A 69 -1.42 14.57 -24.90
N THR A 70 -1.58 13.39 -24.28
CA THR A 70 -2.12 12.18 -24.90
C THR A 70 -3.63 12.03 -24.59
N PRO A 71 -4.41 11.16 -25.27
CA PRO A 71 -5.86 11.02 -25.03
C PRO A 71 -6.23 10.33 -23.69
N ILE A 72 -5.38 10.44 -22.68
CA ILE A 72 -5.60 9.89 -21.34
C ILE A 72 -6.43 10.87 -20.52
N SER A 73 -7.57 10.40 -19.99
CA SER A 73 -8.40 11.20 -19.10
C SER A 73 -7.78 11.34 -17.70
N ARG A 74 -8.01 12.49 -17.05
CA ARG A 74 -7.54 12.76 -15.68
C ARG A 74 -8.02 11.72 -14.67
N LYS A 75 -9.25 11.22 -14.83
CA LYS A 75 -9.83 10.16 -13.98
C LYS A 75 -9.00 8.88 -14.05
N VAL A 76 -8.62 8.46 -15.26
CA VAL A 76 -7.82 7.25 -15.50
C VAL A 76 -6.41 7.38 -14.91
N TYR A 77 -5.82 8.58 -14.98
CA TYR A 77 -4.53 8.87 -14.36
C TYR A 77 -4.59 8.71 -12.84
N VAL A 78 -5.54 9.40 -12.20
CA VAL A 78 -5.69 9.36 -10.72
C VAL A 78 -6.04 7.96 -10.25
N ALA A 79 -6.97 7.26 -10.91
CA ALA A 79 -7.35 5.90 -10.56
C ALA A 79 -6.15 4.94 -10.57
N SER A 80 -5.23 5.10 -11.53
CA SER A 80 -4.04 4.23 -11.63
C SER A 80 -3.12 4.32 -10.40
N LYS A 81 -3.09 5.47 -9.70
CA LYS A 81 -2.28 5.67 -8.49
C LYS A 81 -2.84 4.93 -7.27
N TYR A 82 -4.16 4.86 -7.17
CA TYR A 82 -4.82 4.19 -6.04
C TYR A 82 -4.97 2.68 -6.21
N VAL A 83 -4.62 2.09 -7.37
CA VAL A 83 -4.70 0.64 -7.57
C VAL A 83 -3.84 -0.12 -6.56
N LEU A 84 -2.59 0.30 -6.37
CA LEU A 84 -1.68 -0.34 -5.42
C LEU A 84 -2.11 -0.07 -3.98
N THR A 85 -2.56 1.15 -3.69
CA THR A 85 -3.14 1.49 -2.39
C THR A 85 -4.28 0.55 -2.02
N ASN A 86 -5.21 0.33 -2.94
CA ASN A 86 -6.35 -0.54 -2.71
C ASN A 86 -5.93 -2.00 -2.47
N LEU A 87 -4.91 -2.48 -3.18
CA LEU A 87 -4.35 -3.82 -2.98
C LEU A 87 -3.74 -3.99 -1.57
N PHE A 88 -2.98 -3.01 -1.09
CA PHE A 88 -2.42 -3.08 0.26
C PHE A 88 -3.48 -2.86 1.34
N ALA A 89 -4.48 -2.03 1.09
CA ALA A 89 -5.60 -1.84 2.02
C ALA A 89 -6.39 -3.14 2.23
N THR A 90 -6.66 -3.90 1.16
CA THR A 90 -7.33 -5.21 1.29
C THR A 90 -6.46 -6.22 2.03
N LEU A 91 -5.13 -6.23 1.82
CA LEU A 91 -4.21 -7.06 2.59
C LEU A 91 -4.17 -6.67 4.08
N ALA A 92 -4.18 -5.37 4.39
CA ALA A 92 -4.25 -4.86 5.77
C ALA A 92 -5.56 -5.28 6.46
N LEU A 93 -6.68 -5.24 5.73
CA LEU A 93 -7.98 -5.70 6.22
C LEU A 93 -7.96 -7.20 6.54
N ILE A 94 -7.53 -8.02 5.57
CA ILE A 94 -7.52 -9.48 5.71
C ILE A 94 -6.59 -9.93 6.83
N SER A 95 -5.36 -9.40 6.86
CA SER A 95 -4.40 -9.69 7.93
C SER A 95 -4.89 -9.21 9.29
N GLY A 96 -5.52 -8.04 9.36
CA GLY A 96 -6.14 -7.50 10.57
C GLY A 96 -7.19 -8.43 11.15
N ILE A 97 -8.13 -8.90 10.32
CA ILE A 97 -9.19 -9.80 10.75
C ILE A 97 -8.61 -11.15 11.21
N ILE A 98 -7.75 -11.78 10.41
CA ILE A 98 -7.24 -13.13 10.69
C ILE A 98 -6.41 -13.15 11.97
N LEU A 99 -5.47 -12.20 12.11
CA LEU A 99 -4.51 -12.21 13.23
C LEU A 99 -5.18 -11.81 14.54
N PHE A 100 -6.02 -10.78 14.55
CA PHE A 100 -6.73 -10.39 15.77
C PHE A 100 -7.80 -11.41 16.17
N TYR A 101 -8.43 -12.08 15.21
CA TYR A 101 -9.34 -13.18 15.54
C TYR A 101 -8.59 -14.36 16.16
N HIS A 102 -7.41 -14.71 15.63
CA HIS A 102 -6.59 -15.79 16.18
C HIS A 102 -6.16 -15.50 17.63
N GLU A 103 -5.78 -14.26 17.93
CA GLU A 103 -5.19 -13.91 19.22
C GLU A 103 -6.23 -13.62 20.32
N TYR A 104 -7.31 -12.91 19.98
CA TYR A 104 -8.32 -12.49 20.96
C TYR A 104 -9.63 -13.29 20.90
N LYS A 105 -9.83 -14.12 19.86
CA LYS A 105 -11.07 -14.89 19.58
C LYS A 105 -12.35 -14.05 19.62
N ASN A 106 -12.24 -12.74 19.38
CA ASN A 106 -13.35 -11.80 19.43
C ASN A 106 -13.58 -11.20 18.04
N TRP A 107 -14.71 -11.55 17.43
CA TRP A 107 -15.10 -11.07 16.11
C TRP A 107 -15.26 -9.55 16.03
N ASN A 108 -15.78 -8.91 17.08
CA ASN A 108 -16.01 -7.47 17.08
C ASN A 108 -14.68 -6.70 17.01
N LEU A 109 -13.69 -7.13 17.80
CA LEU A 109 -12.35 -6.53 17.79
C LEU A 109 -11.63 -6.77 16.46
N ALA A 110 -11.69 -7.99 15.93
CA ALA A 110 -11.07 -8.32 14.65
C ALA A 110 -11.63 -7.47 13.49
N LEU A 111 -12.96 -7.29 13.44
CA LEU A 111 -13.60 -6.43 12.44
C LEU A 111 -13.26 -4.95 12.62
N MET A 112 -13.27 -4.45 13.86
CA MET A 112 -12.88 -3.07 14.15
C MET A 112 -11.45 -2.80 13.69
N VAL A 113 -10.51 -3.66 14.05
CA VAL A 113 -9.10 -3.44 13.69
C VAL A 113 -8.86 -3.62 12.19
N GLY A 114 -9.49 -4.60 11.55
CA GLY A 114 -9.42 -4.74 10.09
C GLY A 114 -9.97 -3.51 9.36
N ALA A 115 -11.11 -2.97 9.81
CA ALA A 115 -11.72 -1.77 9.23
C ALA A 115 -10.88 -0.51 9.48
N VAL A 116 -10.33 -0.34 10.68
CA VAL A 116 -9.42 0.77 11.00
C VAL A 116 -8.15 0.67 10.16
N SER A 117 -7.53 -0.51 10.06
CA SER A 117 -6.33 -0.71 9.25
C SER A 117 -6.58 -0.39 7.78
N PHE A 118 -7.73 -0.80 7.24
CA PHE A 118 -8.16 -0.44 5.88
C PHE A 118 -8.32 1.09 5.70
N ALA A 119 -9.08 1.74 6.59
CA ALA A 119 -9.34 3.17 6.50
C ALA A 119 -8.06 4.00 6.62
N VAL A 120 -7.19 3.65 7.57
CA VAL A 120 -5.91 4.34 7.81
C VAL A 120 -4.99 4.19 6.59
N THR A 121 -4.98 3.02 5.93
CA THR A 121 -4.20 2.80 4.70
C THR A 121 -4.64 3.77 3.59
N ILE A 122 -5.95 3.95 3.40
CA ILE A 122 -6.50 4.87 2.40
C ILE A 122 -6.16 6.32 2.77
N ILE A 123 -6.36 6.71 4.03
CA ILE A 123 -6.09 8.07 4.51
C ILE A 123 -4.62 8.43 4.29
N PHE A 124 -3.68 7.60 4.74
CA PHE A 124 -2.25 7.87 4.56
C PHE A 124 -1.81 7.92 3.10
N SER A 125 -2.45 7.16 2.23
CA SER A 125 -2.15 7.19 0.80
C SER A 125 -2.61 8.47 0.10
N SER A 126 -3.53 9.22 0.73
CA SER A 126 -4.19 10.41 0.19
C SER A 126 -3.63 11.74 0.72
N ILE A 127 -2.76 11.67 1.74
CA ILE A 127 -2.00 12.79 2.32
C ILE A 127 -0.71 12.97 1.51
#